data_AF-A0A7S3UFY2-F1
#
_entry.id   AF-A0A7S3UFY2-F1
#
_cell.length_a   1.000
_cell.length_b   1.000
_cell.length_c   1.000
_cell.angle_alpha   90.00
_cell.angle_beta   90.00
_cell.angle_gamma   90.00
#
_symmetry.space_group_name_H-M   'P 1'
#
loop_
_entity.id
_entity.type
_entity.pdbx_description
1 polymer ?
#
loop_
_entity_poly.entity_id
_entity_poly.type
_entity_poly.pdbx_seq_one_letter_code
_entity_poly.pdbx_strand_id
1 'polypeptide(L)'
;VDFTLEVERALKVLDGAVCCLDSVSGVEPQSETVWRQADKYGVPRLIFVNKMDRMGANYDRCVDMIATNLGAVALPIQCPIGSEENFEGMVDLVTMKEIIWTGEELGAAFEYREIRDELKEKCEEMRAHMVELAVEQDEEAMLMYLG
;
A
#
# COMPACT_ATOMS: atom_id res chain seq x y z
N VAL A 1 28.05 2.72 -15.16
CA VAL A 1 26.80 3.47 -15.44
C VAL A 1 26.25 3.87 -14.09
N ASP A 2 26.15 5.17 -13.81
CA ASP A 2 25.72 5.66 -12.49
C ASP A 2 24.20 5.79 -12.48
N PHE A 3 23.54 4.77 -11.93
CA PHE A 3 22.07 4.63 -11.87
C PHE A 3 21.40 5.80 -11.13
N THR A 4 22.13 6.45 -10.23
CA THR A 4 21.65 7.53 -9.36
C THR A 4 21.25 8.78 -10.16
N LEU A 5 22.03 9.14 -11.19
CA LEU A 5 21.78 10.34 -12.00
C LEU A 5 20.54 10.20 -12.89
N GLU A 6 20.28 8.99 -13.39
CA GLU A 6 19.11 8.69 -14.21
C GLU A 6 17.82 8.76 -13.39
N VAL A 7 17.84 8.23 -12.17
CA VAL A 7 16.70 8.32 -11.23
C VAL A 7 16.39 9.77 -10.88
N GLU A 8 17.40 10.60 -10.56
CA GLU A 8 17.16 12.03 -10.27
C GLU A 8 16.55 12.77 -11.47
N ARG A 9 16.91 12.40 -12.70
CA ARG A 9 16.31 13.01 -13.90
C ARG A 9 14.87 12.57 -14.09
N ALA A 10 14.57 11.30 -13.87
CA ALA A 10 13.20 10.79 -13.96
C ALA A 10 12.27 11.47 -12.95
N LEU A 11 12.72 11.60 -11.69
CA LEU A 11 11.95 12.22 -10.60
C LEU A 11 11.64 13.71 -10.82
N LYS A 12 12.40 14.42 -11.67
CA LYS A 12 12.14 15.83 -12.02
C LYS A 12 11.07 16.01 -13.09
N VAL A 13 10.75 14.95 -13.83
CA VAL A 13 9.89 15.01 -15.01
C VAL A 13 8.51 14.42 -14.74
N LEU A 14 8.42 13.42 -13.87
CA LEU A 14 7.16 12.80 -13.46
C LEU A 14 6.41 13.65 -12.44
N ASP A 15 5.08 13.56 -12.49
CA ASP A 15 4.18 14.22 -11.52
C ASP A 15 3.84 13.31 -10.33
N GLY A 16 4.17 12.03 -10.40
CA GLY A 16 3.90 11.05 -9.34
C GLY A 16 4.60 9.71 -9.61
N ALA A 17 4.77 8.91 -8.57
CA ALA A 17 5.49 7.64 -8.65
C ALA A 17 4.79 6.51 -7.88
N VAL A 18 5.05 5.27 -8.29
CA VAL A 18 4.67 4.07 -7.54
C VAL A 18 5.93 3.42 -6.99
N CYS A 19 6.06 3.36 -5.67
CA CYS A 19 7.14 2.67 -4.98
C CYS A 19 6.73 1.20 -4.78
N CYS A 20 7.36 0.31 -5.55
CA CYS A 20 7.14 -1.12 -5.41
C CYS A 20 8.05 -1.68 -4.30
N LEU A 21 7.46 -2.28 -3.28
CA LEU A 21 8.16 -2.98 -2.21
C LEU A 21 8.00 -4.49 -2.38
N ASP A 22 9.03 -5.26 -2.01
CA ASP A 22 8.94 -6.72 -1.96
C ASP A 22 8.30 -7.14 -0.63
N SER A 23 7.23 -7.92 -0.63
CA SER A 23 6.52 -8.35 0.59
C SER A 23 7.42 -9.14 1.58
N VAL A 24 8.50 -9.76 1.08
CA VAL A 24 9.43 -10.59 1.86
C VAL A 24 10.62 -9.78 2.37
N SER A 25 11.13 -8.83 1.60
CA SER A 25 12.25 -7.99 2.06
C SER A 25 11.77 -6.71 2.78
N GLY A 26 10.66 -6.14 2.34
CA GLY A 26 10.14 -4.86 2.80
C GLY A 26 10.92 -3.68 2.23
N VAL A 27 11.26 -2.72 3.08
CA VAL A 27 12.08 -1.56 2.72
C VAL A 27 13.56 -1.94 2.76
N GLU A 28 14.26 -1.73 1.64
CA GLU A 28 15.70 -1.98 1.51
C GLU A 28 16.49 -0.66 1.43
N PRO A 29 17.81 -0.66 1.69
CA PRO A 29 18.65 0.55 1.63
C PRO A 29 18.57 1.31 0.29
N GLN A 30 18.36 0.58 -0.81
CA GLN A 30 18.18 1.15 -2.14
C GLN A 30 16.84 1.89 -2.25
N SER A 31 15.77 1.31 -1.69
CA SER A 31 14.44 1.93 -1.62
C SER A 31 14.50 3.23 -0.81
N GLU A 32 15.20 3.24 0.33
CA GLU A 32 15.40 4.46 1.13
C GLU A 32 16.12 5.56 0.34
N THR A 33 17.14 5.20 -0.44
CA THR A 33 17.91 6.17 -1.24
C THR A 33 17.03 6.83 -2.29
N VAL A 34 16.24 6.06 -3.03
CA VAL A 34 15.31 6.59 -4.04
C VAL A 34 14.16 7.37 -3.38
N TRP A 35 13.69 6.92 -2.22
CA TRP A 35 12.65 7.62 -1.46
C TRP A 35 13.08 9.04 -1.06
N ARG A 36 14.29 9.19 -0.51
CA ARG A 36 14.84 10.51 -0.15
C ARG A 36 15.04 11.42 -1.36
N GLN A 37 15.37 10.86 -2.52
CA GLN A 37 15.44 11.64 -3.77
C GLN A 37 14.06 12.13 -4.19
N ALA A 38 13.02 11.30 -4.08
CA ALA A 38 11.65 11.70 -4.38
C ALA A 38 11.12 12.75 -3.40
N ASP A 39 11.47 12.66 -2.10
CA ASP A 39 11.15 13.68 -1.09
C ASP A 39 11.70 15.06 -1.48
N LYS A 40 12.95 15.12 -1.94
CA LYS A 40 13.61 16.36 -2.36
C LYS A 40 12.86 17.12 -3.47
N TYR A 41 12.15 16.39 -4.33
CA TYR A 41 11.38 16.96 -5.44
C TYR A 41 9.87 17.06 -5.13
N GLY A 42 9.44 16.68 -3.92
CA GLY A 42 8.02 16.76 -3.54
C GLY A 42 7.12 15.82 -4.34
N VAL A 43 7.66 14.70 -4.84
CA VAL A 43 6.91 13.77 -5.71
C VAL A 43 5.86 13.02 -4.88
N PRO A 44 4.56 13.12 -5.21
CA PRO A 44 3.53 12.31 -4.58
C PRO A 44 3.68 10.83 -4.98
N ARG A 45 3.44 9.93 -4.02
CA ARG A 45 3.76 8.51 -4.18
C ARG A 45 2.64 7.60 -3.70
N LEU A 46 2.42 6.52 -4.44
CA LEU A 46 1.71 5.34 -3.98
C LEU A 46 2.71 4.24 -3.65
N ILE A 47 2.37 3.34 -2.73
CA ILE A 47 3.19 2.18 -2.40
C ILE A 47 2.44 0.93 -2.84
N PHE A 48 3.14 0.05 -3.57
CA PHE A 48 2.64 -1.24 -4.00
C PHE A 48 3.48 -2.35 -3.37
N VAL A 49 2.91 -3.07 -2.41
CA VAL A 49 3.56 -4.25 -1.80
C VAL A 49 3.34 -5.44 -2.74
N ASN A 50 4.40 -5.83 -3.43
CA ASN A 50 4.39 -6.85 -4.47
C ASN A 50 4.80 -8.22 -3.92
N LYS A 51 4.55 -9.27 -4.71
CA LYS A 51 4.94 -10.66 -4.44
C LYS A 51 4.29 -11.26 -3.18
N MET A 52 3.03 -10.94 -2.93
CA MET A 52 2.28 -11.49 -1.80
C MET A 52 2.11 -13.02 -1.86
N ASP A 53 2.37 -13.63 -3.03
CA ASP A 53 2.39 -15.08 -3.30
C ASP A 53 3.66 -15.79 -2.82
N ARG A 54 4.68 -15.07 -2.35
CA ARG A 54 5.97 -15.65 -1.96
C ARG A 54 5.98 -16.12 -0.51
N MET A 55 6.73 -17.20 -0.25
CA MET A 55 7.02 -17.65 1.11
C MET A 55 7.70 -16.55 1.92
N GLY A 56 7.18 -16.28 3.11
CA GLY A 56 7.61 -15.19 3.98
C GLY A 56 7.00 -13.83 3.64
N ALA A 57 6.03 -13.76 2.72
CA ALA A 57 5.32 -12.52 2.42
C ALA A 57 4.61 -11.98 3.66
N ASN A 58 4.91 -10.74 4.04
CA ASN A 58 4.32 -10.11 5.21
C ASN A 58 3.99 -8.64 4.92
N TYR A 59 2.71 -8.39 4.64
CA TYR A 59 2.18 -7.07 4.34
C TYR A 59 2.30 -6.11 5.52
N ASP A 60 1.84 -6.52 6.70
CA ASP A 60 1.81 -5.68 7.90
C ASP A 60 3.24 -5.21 8.27
N ARG A 61 4.23 -6.11 8.18
CA ARG A 61 5.65 -5.75 8.35
C ARG A 61 6.13 -4.75 7.30
N CYS A 62 5.71 -4.87 6.04
CA CYS A 62 6.06 -3.88 5.02
C CYS A 62 5.47 -2.51 5.35
N VAL A 63 4.23 -2.47 5.85
CA VAL A 63 3.58 -1.23 6.32
C VAL A 63 4.37 -0.61 7.47
N ASP A 64 4.76 -1.39 8.47
CA ASP A 64 5.57 -0.94 9.61
C ASP A 64 6.94 -0.38 9.17
N MET A 65 7.56 -1.01 8.17
CA MET A 65 8.84 -0.58 7.63
C MET A 65 8.75 0.78 6.91
N ILE A 66 7.59 1.14 6.35
CA ILE A 66 7.40 2.48 5.76
C ILE A 66 7.57 3.56 6.82
N ALA A 67 6.93 3.39 7.98
CA ALA A 67 7.06 4.35 9.07
C ALA A 67 8.48 4.36 9.66
N THR A 68 9.02 3.18 9.94
CA THR A 68 10.29 3.04 10.68
C THR A 68 11.55 3.31 9.84
N ASN A 69 11.57 2.93 8.55
CA ASN A 69 12.71 3.15 7.65
C ASN A 69 12.59 4.40 6.78
N LEU A 70 11.39 4.65 6.23
CA LEU A 70 11.18 5.79 5.31
C LEU A 70 10.76 7.07 6.05
N GLY A 71 10.30 6.95 7.30
CA GLY A 71 9.78 8.09 8.07
C GLY A 71 8.49 8.66 7.47
N ALA A 72 7.76 7.85 6.71
CA ALA A 72 6.53 8.25 6.03
C ALA A 72 5.29 7.73 6.75
N VAL A 73 4.19 8.47 6.66
CA VAL A 73 2.88 8.02 7.14
C VAL A 73 2.28 7.11 6.08
N ALA A 74 2.16 5.82 6.38
CA ALA A 74 1.49 4.87 5.50
C ALA A 74 -0.03 4.96 5.69
N LEU A 75 -0.76 5.00 4.57
CA LEU A 75 -2.22 4.93 4.55
C LEU A 75 -2.66 3.65 3.80
N PRO A 76 -2.79 2.50 4.50
CA PRO A 76 -3.33 1.29 3.89
C PRO A 76 -4.75 1.51 3.39
N ILE A 77 -4.99 1.31 2.09
CA ILE A 77 -6.33 1.36 1.46
C ILE A 77 -6.88 -0.03 1.10
N GLN A 78 -6.06 -1.07 1.31
CA GLN A 78 -6.35 -2.45 0.96
C GLN A 78 -5.88 -3.38 2.09
N CYS A 79 -6.64 -4.43 2.36
CA CYS A 79 -6.23 -5.53 3.24
C CYS A 79 -6.03 -6.81 2.40
N PRO A 80 -4.84 -7.40 2.33
CA PRO A 80 -4.65 -8.64 1.59
C PRO A 80 -5.45 -9.80 2.20
N ILE A 81 -5.94 -10.69 1.33
CA ILE A 81 -6.65 -11.91 1.69
C ILE A 81 -5.68 -13.08 1.50
N GLY A 82 -5.28 -13.66 2.63
CA GLY A 82 -4.23 -14.68 2.68
C GLY A 82 -2.84 -14.12 2.37
N SER A 83 -1.88 -15.04 2.28
CA SER A 83 -0.48 -14.77 1.98
C SER A 83 0.16 -16.04 1.42
N GLU A 84 1.31 -15.88 0.77
CA GLU A 84 2.04 -16.98 0.16
C GLU A 84 1.13 -17.74 -0.84
N GLU A 85 1.14 -19.07 -0.83
CA GLU A 85 0.27 -19.91 -1.65
C GLU A 85 -1.24 -19.69 -1.42
N ASN A 86 -1.64 -19.06 -0.31
CA ASN A 86 -3.03 -18.76 0.02
C ASN A 86 -3.42 -17.33 -0.36
N PHE A 87 -2.56 -16.57 -1.02
CA PHE A 87 -2.89 -15.22 -1.49
C PHE A 87 -3.86 -15.30 -2.67
N GLU A 88 -5.12 -14.91 -2.44
CA GLU A 88 -6.20 -15.05 -3.43
C GLU A 88 -6.87 -13.73 -3.81
N GLY A 89 -6.55 -12.65 -3.11
CA GLY A 89 -7.33 -11.43 -3.21
C GLY A 89 -6.92 -10.32 -2.26
N MET A 90 -7.77 -9.30 -2.24
CA MET A 90 -7.68 -8.22 -1.26
C MET A 90 -9.07 -7.67 -0.95
N VAL A 91 -9.23 -7.06 0.21
CA VAL A 91 -10.37 -6.21 0.55
C VAL A 91 -10.03 -4.78 0.17
N ASP A 92 -10.87 -4.13 -0.61
CA ASP A 92 -10.86 -2.68 -0.79
C ASP A 92 -11.56 -2.02 0.41
N LEU A 93 -10.80 -1.28 1.22
CA LEU A 93 -11.30 -0.65 2.46
C LEU A 93 -12.15 0.60 2.17
N VAL A 94 -12.06 1.16 0.95
CA VAL A 94 -12.87 2.30 0.53
C VAL A 94 -14.29 1.84 0.22
N THR A 95 -14.43 0.79 -0.59
CA THR A 95 -15.73 0.24 -0.99
C THR A 95 -16.27 -0.84 -0.04
N MET A 96 -15.44 -1.34 0.87
CA MET A 96 -15.72 -2.45 1.78
C MET A 96 -16.21 -3.71 1.05
N LYS A 97 -15.45 -4.12 0.03
CA LYS A 97 -15.70 -5.32 -0.77
C LYS A 97 -14.42 -6.13 -0.94
N GLU A 98 -14.54 -7.45 -0.94
CA GLU A 98 -13.46 -8.32 -1.39
C GLU A 98 -13.34 -8.24 -2.90
N ILE A 99 -12.11 -8.34 -3.38
CA ILE A 99 -11.73 -8.47 -4.77
C ILE A 99 -10.95 -9.78 -4.85
N ILE A 100 -11.59 -10.81 -5.39
CA ILE A 100 -11.01 -12.16 -5.52
C ILE A 100 -10.75 -12.45 -6.99
N TRP A 101 -9.56 -12.95 -7.31
CA TRP A 101 -9.25 -13.41 -8.66
C TRP A 101 -9.77 -14.83 -8.88
N THR A 102 -10.39 -15.07 -10.03
CA THR A 102 -11.01 -16.36 -10.36
C THR A 102 -10.08 -17.30 -11.12
N GLY A 103 -8.80 -16.95 -11.25
CA GLY A 103 -7.78 -17.71 -11.98
C GLY A 103 -6.37 -17.19 -11.70
N GLU A 104 -5.36 -17.96 -12.10
CA GLU A 104 -3.94 -17.63 -11.92
C GLU A 104 -3.33 -16.96 -13.15
N GLU A 105 -4.08 -16.90 -14.26
CA GLU A 105 -3.62 -16.31 -15.51
C GLU A 105 -3.48 -14.78 -15.45
N LEU A 106 -2.54 -14.26 -16.24
CA LEU A 106 -2.34 -12.82 -16.35
C LEU A 106 -3.56 -12.20 -17.04
N GLY A 107 -4.27 -11.32 -16.31
CA GLY A 107 -5.55 -10.78 -16.76
C GLY A 107 -6.76 -11.64 -16.37
N ALA A 108 -6.61 -12.54 -15.40
CA ALA A 108 -7.72 -13.27 -14.79
C ALA A 108 -8.85 -12.33 -14.40
N ALA A 109 -10.08 -12.79 -14.59
CA ALA A 109 -11.25 -12.08 -14.12
C ALA A 109 -11.23 -12.00 -12.58
N PHE A 110 -11.87 -10.96 -12.05
CA PHE A 110 -12.04 -10.79 -10.62
C PHE A 110 -13.51 -10.54 -10.30
N GLU A 111 -13.89 -10.85 -9.08
CA GLU A 111 -15.25 -10.67 -8.58
C GLU A 111 -15.25 -9.82 -7.31
N TYR A 112 -16.25 -8.95 -7.20
CA TYR A 112 -16.53 -8.25 -5.95
C TYR A 112 -17.44 -9.11 -5.06
N ARG A 113 -17.03 -9.32 -3.81
CA ARG A 113 -17.80 -10.09 -2.82
C ARG A 113 -17.96 -9.31 -1.52
N GLU A 114 -18.86 -9.77 -0.67
CA GLU A 114 -18.93 -9.29 0.71
C GLU A 114 -17.73 -9.79 1.51
N ILE A 115 -17.25 -8.97 2.44
CA ILE A 115 -16.12 -9.32 3.31
C ILE A 115 -16.52 -10.50 4.19
N ARG A 116 -15.73 -11.57 4.15
CA ARG A 116 -15.88 -12.76 5.00
C ARG A 116 -15.78 -12.42 6.48
N ASP A 117 -16.52 -13.16 7.31
CA ASP A 117 -16.63 -12.89 8.74
C ASP A 117 -15.27 -12.82 9.45
N GLU A 118 -14.32 -13.68 9.07
CA GLU A 118 -12.98 -13.73 9.65
C GLU A 118 -12.11 -12.48 9.39
N LEU A 119 -12.41 -11.70 8.34
CA LEU A 119 -11.68 -10.47 8.00
C LEU A 119 -12.42 -9.20 8.39
N LYS A 120 -13.70 -9.30 8.75
CA LYS A 120 -14.56 -8.14 8.93
C LYS A 120 -14.06 -7.21 10.03
N GLU A 121 -13.74 -7.75 11.20
CA GLU A 121 -13.22 -6.97 12.33
C GLU A 121 -11.89 -6.28 11.98
N LYS A 122 -10.94 -7.01 11.39
CA LYS A 122 -9.65 -6.45 10.92
C LYS A 122 -9.87 -5.32 9.90
N CYS A 123 -10.76 -5.52 8.93
CA CYS A 123 -11.03 -4.52 7.90
C CYS A 123 -11.74 -3.28 8.47
N GLU A 124 -12.62 -3.45 9.45
CA GLU A 124 -13.27 -2.34 10.14
C GLU A 124 -12.26 -1.49 10.92
N GLU A 125 -11.32 -2.13 11.64
CA GLU A 125 -10.23 -1.44 12.33
C GLU A 125 -9.31 -0.69 11.34
N MET A 126 -8.85 -1.37 10.30
CA MET A 126 -8.00 -0.75 9.27
C MET A 126 -8.71 0.41 8.57
N ARG A 127 -10.02 0.28 8.30
CA ARG A 127 -10.81 1.34 7.68
C ARG A 127 -10.98 2.53 8.62
N ALA A 128 -11.24 2.29 9.91
CA ALA A 128 -11.34 3.37 10.90
C ALA A 128 -10.03 4.19 10.94
N HIS A 129 -8.89 3.52 11.01
CA HIS A 129 -7.58 4.18 10.95
C HIS A 129 -7.37 4.92 9.62
N MET A 130 -7.72 4.31 8.49
CA MET A 130 -7.61 4.93 7.17
C MET A 130 -8.46 6.22 7.08
N VAL A 131 -9.70 6.18 7.57
CA VAL A 131 -10.60 7.34 7.59
C VAL A 131 -10.03 8.44 8.49
N GLU A 132 -9.55 8.10 9.68
CA GLU A 132 -8.93 9.05 10.62
C GLU A 132 -7.78 9.82 9.97
N LEU A 133 -6.79 9.11 9.40
CA LEU A 133 -5.67 9.73 8.70
C LEU A 133 -6.11 10.61 7.52
N ALA A 134 -7.18 10.22 6.82
CA ALA A 134 -7.69 10.98 5.68
C ALA A 134 -8.37 12.28 6.14
N VAL A 135 -9.19 12.25 7.18
CA VAL A 135 -9.89 13.44 7.68
C VAL A 135 -8.96 14.40 8.43
N GLU A 136 -7.84 13.92 9.00
CA GLU A 136 -6.80 14.79 9.57
C GLU A 136 -6.20 15.80 8.58
N GLN A 137 -6.34 15.55 7.29
CA GLN A 137 -5.84 16.45 6.24
C GLN A 137 -6.77 17.64 5.96
N ASP A 138 -7.99 17.65 6.51
CA ASP A 138 -9.01 18.68 6.26
C ASP A 138 -9.86 18.97 7.52
N GLU A 139 -9.83 20.22 8.00
CA GLU A 139 -10.51 20.62 9.23
C GLU A 139 -12.04 20.43 9.16
N GLU A 140 -12.66 20.68 8.01
CA GLU A 140 -14.11 20.51 7.83
C GLU A 140 -14.48 19.03 7.86
N ALA A 141 -13.69 18.18 7.19
CA ALA A 141 -13.86 16.73 7.22
C ALA A 141 -13.68 16.16 8.64
N MET A 142 -12.69 16.63 9.39
CA MET A 142 -12.45 16.20 10.78
C MET A 142 -13.63 16.57 11.69
N LEU A 143 -14.18 17.78 11.56
CA LEU A 143 -15.34 18.20 12.33
C LEU A 143 -16.58 17.36 12.01
N MET A 144 -16.81 16.99 10.74
CA MET A 144 -17.89 16.10 10.33
C MET A 144 -17.71 14.66 10.86
N TYR A 145 -16.48 14.20 11.04
CA TYR A 145 -16.18 12.87 11.56
C TYR A 145 -16.40 12.76 13.07
N LEU A 146 -16.13 13.83 13.83
CA LEU A 146 -16.27 13.88 15.29
C LEU A 146 -17.69 14.21 15.78
N GLY A 147 -18.52 14.84 14.94
CA GLY A 147 -19.87 15.32 15.27
C GLY A 147 -20.98 14.32 14.98
#